data_AF-A0AAX4KCS8-F1
#
_entry.id   AF-A0AAX4KCS8-F1
#
_cell.length_a   1.000
_cell.length_b   1.000
_cell.length_c   1.000
_cell.angle_alpha   90.00
_cell.angle_beta   90.00
_cell.angle_gamma   90.00
#
_symmetry.space_group_name_H-M   'P 1'
#
loop_
_entity.id
_entity.type
_entity.pdbx_description
1 polymer ?
#
loop_
_entity_poly.entity_id
_entity_poly.type
_entity_poly.pdbx_seq_one_letter_code
_entity_poly.pdbx_strand_id
1 'polypeptide(L)'
;MTTTFAFITFFNILSLLSVLTSAAGIHGDHNHVNVNKRHRNLAKSLQQPTPRAASEAQVAYTPDNSLHFEYPRRNFNINSNKYKKLTKLLPKILKNANSITTHSWELGCFTETLLEVYNPSLTPFEWDDEYGFGGGKCEKLEFGEIPWNVLKIAKNSLIAYNWTGSPSSSSNGTTKSSSNLQDYLFNSTSPVPHISQALINGDGALGDPVSLVPAIWILSQFSKNHLVKLGLGGKSAEDYSWALGNQLDYLFSGPKAPTNNTISQREASFELWADMMYMIPPSLSYLGLSLSSEEYLKYGLEQWDGETTALLDTTVNIYRHIHDWDARLWATGNGWGVYGGIRNLYSVKASPFASTFTQQMTEAESTLASVFEGLFNELDNQYLIPNYMRQDNQTLAVGDTAGTALVVAAYYRYLKICPDKINDQLTKLAERAFDAVVAKIDKDGWVTHAVDPMGTYGWVVYPDDPNMHSPEAQAFAAKMWKARTEAGV
;
A
#
# COMPACT_ATOMS: atom_id res chain seq x y z
N MET A 1 2.67 57.69 -10.72
CA MET A 1 1.54 58.62 -10.59
C MET A 1 0.37 57.81 -10.00
N THR A 2 0.14 57.82 -8.68
CA THR A 2 -0.77 58.73 -7.93
C THR A 2 -2.16 58.80 -8.58
N THR A 3 -3.33 58.58 -7.97
CA THR A 3 -3.86 58.68 -6.59
C THR A 3 -5.39 58.43 -6.75
N THR A 4 -6.08 57.58 -5.98
CA THR A 4 -6.83 57.89 -4.73
C THR A 4 -8.30 58.35 -4.92
N PHE A 5 -9.27 57.54 -4.41
CA PHE A 5 -10.56 57.87 -3.73
C PHE A 5 -11.68 58.61 -4.50
N ALA A 6 -12.98 58.57 -4.20
CA ALA A 6 -13.90 57.82 -3.31
C ALA A 6 -15.36 58.34 -3.55
N PHE A 7 -16.34 57.84 -2.79
CA PHE A 7 -17.69 58.39 -2.47
C PHE A 7 -18.84 58.15 -3.49
N ILE A 8 -20.15 57.98 -3.19
CA ILE A 8 -21.04 58.05 -2.00
C ILE A 8 -22.38 57.35 -2.36
N THR A 9 -22.85 56.44 -1.50
CA THR A 9 -24.16 56.41 -0.76
C THR A 9 -25.49 56.71 -1.48
N PHE A 10 -26.53 55.84 -1.32
CA PHE A 10 -27.76 56.13 -0.53
C PHE A 10 -28.74 54.93 -0.43
N PHE A 11 -29.60 55.03 0.59
CA PHE A 11 -30.37 54.03 1.36
C PHE A 11 -31.85 53.85 0.92
N ASN A 12 -32.55 52.92 1.61
CA ASN A 12 -34.00 52.84 1.97
C ASN A 12 -34.90 51.82 1.20
N ILE A 13 -35.85 51.05 1.78
CA ILE A 13 -36.26 50.72 3.18
C ILE A 13 -37.47 49.70 3.16
N LEU A 14 -37.69 48.97 4.27
CA LEU A 14 -38.92 48.27 4.78
C LEU A 14 -39.47 47.02 4.04
N SER A 15 -40.02 45.96 4.68
CA SER A 15 -40.64 45.71 6.02
C SER A 15 -40.71 44.17 6.30
N LEU A 16 -40.36 43.61 7.48
CA LEU A 16 -41.16 43.35 8.74
C LEU A 16 -42.40 42.44 8.56
N LEU A 17 -42.80 41.47 9.43
CA LEU A 17 -42.34 40.85 10.69
C LEU A 17 -43.37 39.74 11.13
N SER A 18 -43.05 39.02 12.23
CA SER A 18 -43.88 38.17 13.15
C SER A 18 -43.82 36.65 12.89
N VAL A 19 -43.27 35.75 13.74
CA VAL A 19 -43.19 35.51 15.21
C VAL A 19 -44.49 34.97 15.81
N LEU A 20 -44.47 33.70 16.28
CA LEU A 20 -44.79 33.35 17.68
C LEU A 20 -44.50 31.86 18.01
N THR A 21 -44.18 31.71 19.29
CA THR A 21 -43.64 30.60 20.08
C THR A 21 -44.66 29.57 20.54
N SER A 22 -44.19 28.36 20.88
CA SER A 22 -44.67 27.63 22.06
C SER A 22 -43.67 26.58 22.54
N ALA A 23 -43.25 26.72 23.80
CA ALA A 23 -42.61 25.67 24.59
C ALA A 23 -43.57 25.26 25.70
N ALA A 24 -43.80 23.94 25.88
CA ALA A 24 -44.07 23.28 27.15
C ALA A 24 -44.22 21.76 26.98
N GLY A 25 -43.40 20.98 27.70
CA GLY A 25 -43.91 19.93 28.58
C GLY A 25 -43.92 18.45 28.14
N ILE A 26 -42.91 17.70 28.61
CA ILE A 26 -43.00 16.40 29.32
C ILE A 26 -43.66 15.18 28.60
N HIS A 27 -42.87 14.18 28.19
CA HIS A 27 -42.67 12.88 28.90
C HIS A 27 -41.81 11.93 28.05
N GLY A 28 -41.10 11.02 28.71
CA GLY A 28 -40.10 10.15 28.10
C GLY A 28 -40.70 9.10 27.17
N ASP A 29 -39.89 8.69 26.20
CA ASP A 29 -39.94 7.32 25.71
C ASP A 29 -38.55 6.90 25.21
N HIS A 30 -38.05 5.82 25.81
CA HIS A 30 -36.88 5.10 25.36
C HIS A 30 -37.17 4.54 23.96
N ASN A 31 -36.65 5.18 22.92
CA ASN A 31 -36.65 4.59 21.59
C ASN A 31 -35.22 4.43 21.09
N HIS A 32 -34.84 3.15 20.96
CA HIS A 32 -33.67 2.68 20.24
C HIS A 32 -33.59 3.37 18.87
N VAL A 33 -32.77 4.42 18.77
CA VAL A 33 -32.42 5.03 17.49
C VAL A 33 -31.53 4.03 16.78
N ASN A 34 -32.11 3.35 15.81
CA ASN A 34 -31.46 2.38 14.93
C ASN A 34 -30.19 3.01 14.32
N VAL A 35 -29.02 2.52 14.76
CA VAL A 35 -27.67 3.00 14.41
C VAL A 35 -27.52 3.16 12.89
N ASN A 36 -28.12 2.25 12.12
CA ASN A 36 -28.17 2.25 10.65
C ASN A 36 -28.76 3.53 10.02
N LYS A 37 -29.64 4.27 10.73
CA LYS A 37 -30.27 5.50 10.21
C LYS A 37 -29.38 6.72 10.37
N ARG A 38 -28.49 6.75 11.37
CA ARG A 38 -27.48 7.82 11.55
C ARG A 38 -26.37 7.70 10.50
N HIS A 39 -25.90 6.49 10.20
CA HIS A 39 -24.89 6.25 9.17
C HIS A 39 -25.36 6.69 7.77
N ARG A 40 -26.62 6.42 7.40
CA ARG A 40 -27.19 6.85 6.11
C ARG A 40 -27.33 8.36 5.95
N ASN A 41 -27.51 9.10 7.04
CA ASN A 41 -27.64 10.56 6.98
C ASN A 41 -26.27 11.27 6.93
N LEU A 42 -25.22 10.70 7.56
CA LEU A 42 -23.84 11.17 7.39
C LEU A 42 -23.31 10.93 5.96
N ALA A 43 -23.61 9.76 5.38
CA ALA A 43 -23.24 9.44 3.99
C ALA A 43 -23.87 10.40 2.97
N LYS A 44 -25.04 10.96 3.27
CA LYS A 44 -25.71 11.96 2.41
C LYS A 44 -25.12 13.36 2.51
N SER A 45 -24.52 13.76 3.64
CA SER A 45 -23.86 15.07 3.76
C SER A 45 -22.42 15.06 3.26
N LEU A 46 -21.86 13.88 2.95
CA LEU A 46 -20.52 13.66 2.41
C LEU A 46 -20.53 13.34 0.91
N GLN A 47 -21.61 13.65 0.17
CA GLN A 47 -21.71 13.41 -1.26
C GLN A 47 -20.67 14.23 -2.04
N GLN A 48 -19.49 13.66 -2.23
CA GLN A 48 -18.62 13.92 -3.37
C GLN A 48 -19.16 13.19 -4.61
N PRO A 49 -18.80 13.62 -5.83
CA PRO A 49 -19.33 13.04 -7.05
C PRO A 49 -19.06 11.53 -7.06
N THR A 50 -20.13 10.72 -7.09
CA THR A 50 -20.05 9.29 -7.30
C THR A 50 -19.22 9.01 -8.56
N PRO A 51 -18.11 8.26 -8.47
CA PRO A 51 -17.54 7.63 -9.65
C PRO A 51 -18.65 6.80 -10.29
N ARG A 52 -18.79 6.90 -11.61
CA ARG A 52 -19.73 6.10 -12.40
C ARG A 52 -19.56 4.64 -11.97
N ALA A 53 -20.63 4.03 -11.43
CA ALA A 53 -20.61 2.67 -10.93
C ALA A 53 -19.92 1.75 -11.94
N ALA A 54 -18.70 1.30 -11.60
CA ALA A 54 -18.10 0.16 -12.26
C ALA A 54 -19.07 -1.01 -12.05
N SER A 55 -19.34 -1.78 -13.12
CA SER A 55 -20.12 -3.02 -13.01
C SER A 55 -19.61 -3.83 -11.82
N GLU A 56 -20.50 -4.35 -10.97
CA GLU A 56 -20.15 -5.18 -9.81
C GLU A 56 -19.05 -6.18 -10.19
N ALA A 57 -17.82 -5.86 -9.81
CA ALA A 57 -16.67 -6.66 -10.17
C ALA A 57 -16.76 -7.97 -9.40
N GLN A 58 -16.84 -9.08 -10.10
CA GLN A 58 -16.80 -10.38 -9.47
C GLN A 58 -15.43 -10.55 -8.81
N VAL A 59 -15.39 -10.71 -7.48
CA VAL A 59 -14.17 -10.92 -6.72
C VAL A 59 -13.38 -12.07 -7.34
N ALA A 60 -12.21 -11.76 -7.90
CA ALA A 60 -11.42 -12.69 -8.73
C ALA A 60 -10.49 -13.61 -7.91
N TYR A 61 -10.37 -13.38 -6.59
CA TYR A 61 -9.55 -14.15 -5.67
C TYR A 61 -10.35 -14.66 -4.48
N THR A 62 -10.06 -15.87 -4.03
CA THR A 62 -10.61 -16.43 -2.78
C THR A 62 -9.48 -16.75 -1.81
N PRO A 63 -9.54 -16.27 -0.55
CA PRO A 63 -8.59 -16.63 0.50
C PRO A 63 -8.25 -18.12 0.58
N ASP A 64 -6.96 -18.42 0.60
CA ASP A 64 -6.47 -19.80 0.70
C ASP A 64 -6.43 -20.22 2.19
N ASN A 65 -7.34 -21.11 2.59
CA ASN A 65 -7.40 -21.61 3.97
C ASN A 65 -6.27 -22.59 4.32
N SER A 66 -5.43 -23.00 3.36
CA SER A 66 -4.28 -23.87 3.55
C SER A 66 -2.99 -23.13 3.90
N LEU A 67 -3.02 -21.80 4.03
CA LEU A 67 -1.84 -21.03 4.44
C LEU A 67 -1.52 -21.26 5.91
N HIS A 68 -0.23 -21.34 6.23
CA HIS A 68 0.27 -21.59 7.58
C HIS A 68 1.11 -20.41 8.07
N PHE A 69 0.77 -19.86 9.23
CA PHE A 69 1.44 -18.71 9.83
C PHE A 69 2.15 -19.12 11.11
N GLU A 70 3.46 -19.36 11.01
CA GLU A 70 4.27 -19.76 12.15
C GLU A 70 4.56 -18.58 13.09
N TYR A 71 4.89 -18.87 14.34
CA TYR A 71 5.36 -17.86 15.28
C TYR A 71 6.72 -17.34 14.84
N PRO A 72 6.84 -16.06 14.45
CA PRO A 72 8.11 -15.54 14.00
C PRO A 72 9.06 -15.35 15.19
N ARG A 73 10.37 -15.44 14.93
CA ARG A 73 11.39 -15.24 15.95
C ARG A 73 11.44 -13.77 16.36
N ARG A 74 11.19 -13.50 17.65
CA ARG A 74 11.32 -12.14 18.20
C ARG A 74 12.77 -11.72 18.37
N ASN A 75 13.00 -10.42 18.38
CA ASN A 75 14.23 -9.84 18.89
C ASN A 75 14.20 -9.83 20.43
N PHE A 76 15.11 -10.58 21.07
CA PHE A 76 15.15 -10.72 22.53
C PHE A 76 15.71 -9.49 23.25
N ASN A 77 16.32 -8.55 22.52
CA ASN A 77 16.82 -7.30 23.07
C ASN A 77 15.69 -6.28 23.31
N ILE A 78 14.54 -6.44 22.67
CA ILE A 78 13.38 -5.56 22.83
C ILE A 78 12.55 -6.03 24.04
N ASN A 79 12.67 -5.30 25.16
CA ASN A 79 11.98 -5.60 26.41
C ASN A 79 10.64 -4.85 26.58
N SER A 80 9.91 -4.58 25.49
CA SER A 80 8.58 -3.94 25.54
C SER A 80 7.45 -4.97 25.69
N ASN A 81 6.50 -4.71 26.61
CA ASN A 81 5.30 -5.55 26.78
C ASN A 81 4.40 -5.51 25.54
N LYS A 82 4.31 -4.36 24.87
CA LYS A 82 3.51 -4.17 23.66
C LYS A 82 4.14 -4.90 22.47
N TYR A 83 5.45 -4.83 22.33
CA TYR A 83 6.19 -5.63 21.34
C TYR A 83 5.94 -7.14 21.55
N LYS A 84 6.10 -7.63 22.79
CA LYS A 84 5.83 -9.05 23.11
C LYS A 84 4.38 -9.45 22.85
N LYS A 85 3.41 -8.58 23.15
CA LYS A 85 1.98 -8.79 22.85
C LYS A 85 1.79 -8.94 21.33
N LEU A 86 2.33 -8.01 20.54
CA LEU A 86 2.23 -8.04 19.09
C LEU A 86 2.86 -9.31 18.51
N THR A 87 4.09 -9.65 18.90
CA THR A 87 4.76 -10.91 18.52
C THR A 87 3.86 -12.13 18.73
N LYS A 88 3.21 -12.22 19.90
CA LYS A 88 2.33 -13.36 20.24
C LYS A 88 1.07 -13.41 19.37
N LEU A 89 0.58 -12.26 18.91
CA LEU A 89 -0.65 -12.15 18.12
C LEU A 89 -0.43 -12.28 16.61
N LEU A 90 0.82 -12.16 16.12
CA LEU A 90 1.12 -12.17 14.68
C LEU A 90 0.51 -13.32 13.89
N PRO A 91 0.59 -14.60 14.32
CA PRO A 91 -0.06 -15.68 13.58
C PRO A 91 -1.57 -15.48 13.42
N LYS A 92 -2.25 -14.92 14.43
CA LYS A 92 -3.67 -14.60 14.35
C LYS A 92 -3.93 -13.40 13.43
N ILE A 93 -3.14 -12.35 13.55
CA ILE A 93 -3.22 -11.15 12.70
C ILE A 93 -3.08 -11.53 11.23
N LEU A 94 -2.07 -12.34 10.88
CA LEU A 94 -1.82 -12.78 9.50
C LEU A 94 -2.89 -13.76 9.00
N LYS A 95 -3.39 -14.64 9.87
CA LYS A 95 -4.53 -15.51 9.53
C LYS A 95 -5.79 -14.69 9.24
N ASN A 96 -6.05 -13.68 10.05
CA ASN A 96 -7.18 -12.78 9.87
C ASN A 96 -7.01 -11.97 8.58
N ALA A 97 -5.82 -11.40 8.32
CA ALA A 97 -5.50 -10.72 7.06
C ALA A 97 -5.85 -11.61 5.85
N ASN A 98 -5.32 -12.83 5.82
CA ASN A 98 -5.60 -13.79 4.74
C ASN A 98 -7.11 -14.00 4.53
N SER A 99 -7.90 -14.09 5.61
CA SER A 99 -9.34 -14.37 5.51
C SER A 99 -10.18 -13.26 4.88
N ILE A 100 -9.64 -12.04 4.78
CA ILE A 100 -10.37 -10.86 4.25
C ILE A 100 -9.65 -10.15 3.09
N THR A 101 -8.42 -10.53 2.75
CA THR A 101 -7.70 -10.01 1.57
C THR A 101 -8.28 -10.58 0.28
N THR A 102 -8.84 -9.72 -0.57
CA THR A 102 -9.48 -10.14 -1.84
C THR A 102 -9.14 -9.28 -3.04
N HIS A 103 -8.72 -8.03 -2.83
CA HIS A 103 -8.43 -7.10 -3.93
C HIS A 103 -6.93 -7.04 -4.26
N SER A 104 -6.60 -6.53 -5.45
CA SER A 104 -5.25 -6.56 -6.00
C SER A 104 -4.21 -5.85 -5.13
N TRP A 105 -4.50 -4.64 -4.63
CA TRP A 105 -3.57 -3.90 -3.76
C TRP A 105 -3.40 -4.56 -2.38
N GLU A 106 -4.48 -5.14 -1.84
CA GLU A 106 -4.46 -5.89 -0.59
C GLU A 106 -3.59 -7.14 -0.73
N LEU A 107 -3.71 -7.86 -1.86
CA LEU A 107 -2.91 -9.04 -2.17
C LEU A 107 -1.44 -8.70 -2.34
N GLY A 108 -1.12 -7.62 -3.05
CA GLY A 108 0.24 -7.12 -3.17
C GLY A 108 0.85 -6.79 -1.82
N CYS A 109 0.16 -5.97 -1.01
CA CYS A 109 0.63 -5.63 0.33
C CYS A 109 0.76 -6.86 1.26
N PHE A 110 -0.20 -7.78 1.20
CA PHE A 110 -0.18 -8.97 2.05
C PHE A 110 0.96 -9.92 1.68
N THR A 111 1.19 -10.17 0.39
CA THR A 111 2.34 -10.98 -0.07
C THR A 111 3.67 -10.34 0.33
N GLU A 112 3.81 -9.03 0.17
CA GLU A 112 4.99 -8.28 0.62
C GLU A 112 5.19 -8.38 2.15
N THR A 113 4.12 -8.29 2.92
CA THR A 113 4.14 -8.50 4.39
C THR A 113 4.64 -9.90 4.75
N LEU A 114 4.17 -10.94 4.05
CA LEU A 114 4.61 -12.31 4.31
C LEU A 114 6.07 -12.53 3.95
N LEU A 115 6.54 -11.93 2.85
CA LEU A 115 7.96 -11.94 2.49
C LEU A 115 8.79 -11.26 3.60
N GLU A 116 8.40 -10.08 4.05
CA GLU A 116 9.12 -9.39 5.12
C GLU A 116 9.19 -10.19 6.43
N VAL A 117 8.10 -10.86 6.81
CA VAL A 117 8.02 -11.60 8.08
C VAL A 117 8.76 -12.94 8.02
N TYR A 118 8.61 -13.70 6.93
CA TYR A 118 9.06 -15.10 6.85
C TYR A 118 10.20 -15.35 5.86
N ASN A 119 10.34 -14.53 4.82
CA ASN A 119 11.34 -14.70 3.77
C ASN A 119 12.06 -13.37 3.45
N PRO A 120 12.63 -12.68 4.45
CA PRO A 120 13.09 -11.31 4.28
C PRO A 120 14.23 -11.16 3.26
N SER A 121 14.98 -12.24 3.01
CA SER A 121 16.03 -12.31 1.99
C SER A 121 15.54 -12.11 0.55
N LEU A 122 14.22 -12.26 0.31
CA LEU A 122 13.58 -12.00 -0.97
C LEU A 122 13.05 -10.56 -1.10
N THR A 123 13.24 -9.73 -0.06
CA THR A 123 12.79 -8.33 -0.03
C THR A 123 13.97 -7.37 -0.11
N PRO A 124 13.78 -6.12 -0.53
CA PRO A 124 14.84 -5.11 -0.52
C PRO A 124 15.45 -4.85 0.86
N PHE A 125 14.74 -5.17 1.96
CA PHE A 125 15.17 -4.85 3.32
C PHE A 125 16.34 -5.71 3.84
N GLU A 126 16.42 -6.95 3.38
CA GLU A 126 17.44 -7.94 3.78
C GLU A 126 17.91 -8.72 2.54
N TRP A 127 17.91 -8.05 1.38
CA TRP A 127 18.15 -8.65 0.07
C TRP A 127 19.41 -9.51 0.05
N ASP A 128 19.26 -10.74 -0.45
CA ASP A 128 20.36 -11.66 -0.72
C ASP A 128 20.53 -11.80 -2.24
N ASP A 129 21.66 -11.32 -2.74
CA ASP A 129 21.99 -11.27 -4.17
C ASP A 129 21.99 -12.66 -4.85
N GLU A 130 22.07 -13.76 -4.09
CA GLU A 130 21.93 -15.11 -4.63
C GLU A 130 20.52 -15.39 -5.19
N TYR A 131 19.51 -14.63 -4.76
CA TYR A 131 18.15 -14.62 -5.33
C TYR A 131 17.98 -13.64 -6.49
N GLY A 132 19.00 -12.83 -6.77
CA GLY A 132 19.02 -11.88 -7.87
C GLY A 132 19.27 -12.52 -9.24
N PHE A 133 19.84 -11.73 -10.13
CA PHE A 133 20.03 -12.03 -11.55
C PHE A 133 20.48 -13.48 -11.82
N GLY A 134 19.68 -14.23 -12.57
CA GLY A 134 19.96 -15.62 -12.96
C GLY A 134 19.24 -16.70 -12.14
N GLY A 135 18.46 -16.32 -11.11
CA GLY A 135 17.58 -17.25 -10.38
C GLY A 135 18.30 -18.38 -9.63
N GLY A 136 19.61 -18.20 -9.39
CA GLY A 136 20.52 -19.28 -9.03
C GLY A 136 20.15 -20.02 -7.75
N LYS A 137 19.65 -19.30 -6.74
CA LYS A 137 19.20 -19.89 -5.47
C LYS A 137 17.81 -20.49 -5.57
N CYS A 138 16.85 -19.80 -6.17
CA CYS A 138 15.45 -20.25 -6.33
C CYS A 138 15.34 -21.69 -6.88
N GLU A 139 16.19 -22.04 -7.84
CA GLU A 139 16.21 -23.38 -8.48
C GLU A 139 16.76 -24.49 -7.57
N LYS A 140 17.58 -24.15 -6.56
CA LYS A 140 18.41 -25.10 -5.79
C LYS A 140 17.97 -25.28 -4.32
N LEU A 141 17.03 -24.47 -3.85
CA LEU A 141 16.61 -24.46 -2.44
C LEU A 141 15.99 -25.78 -1.96
N GLU A 142 16.21 -26.06 -0.68
CA GLU A 142 15.51 -27.08 0.09
C GLU A 142 14.13 -26.58 0.54
N PHE A 143 13.25 -27.52 0.92
CA PHE A 143 11.83 -27.25 1.16
C PHE A 143 11.53 -26.11 2.16
N GLY A 144 12.39 -25.91 3.17
CA GLY A 144 12.21 -24.92 4.23
C GLY A 144 12.46 -23.46 3.85
N GLU A 145 13.08 -23.21 2.69
CA GLU A 145 13.43 -21.87 2.22
C GLU A 145 12.45 -21.35 1.14
N ILE A 146 11.48 -22.19 0.74
CA ILE A 146 10.48 -21.85 -0.27
C ILE A 146 9.36 -21.00 0.36
N PRO A 147 9.03 -19.81 -0.21
CA PRO A 147 8.00 -18.91 0.33
C PRO A 147 6.58 -19.39 0.00
N TRP A 148 6.20 -20.60 0.45
CA TRP A 148 4.98 -21.30 0.03
C TRP A 148 3.70 -20.48 0.14
N ASN A 149 3.53 -19.68 1.20
CA ASN A 149 2.35 -18.84 1.34
C ASN A 149 2.25 -17.80 0.22
N VAL A 150 3.36 -17.14 -0.09
CA VAL A 150 3.43 -16.13 -1.15
C VAL A 150 3.21 -16.76 -2.51
N LEU A 151 3.84 -17.91 -2.79
CA LEU A 151 3.66 -18.63 -4.06
C LEU A 151 2.21 -19.07 -4.28
N LYS A 152 1.52 -19.53 -3.23
CA LYS A 152 0.09 -19.89 -3.29
C LYS A 152 -0.78 -18.69 -3.60
N ILE A 153 -0.60 -17.57 -2.89
CA ILE A 153 -1.37 -16.34 -3.14
C ILE A 153 -1.12 -15.84 -4.56
N ALA A 154 0.15 -15.72 -4.95
CA ALA A 154 0.58 -15.28 -6.28
C ALA A 154 -0.01 -16.14 -7.41
N LYS A 155 -0.04 -17.46 -7.24
CA LYS A 155 -0.66 -18.35 -8.23
C LYS A 155 -2.18 -18.17 -8.25
N ASN A 156 -2.82 -18.17 -7.09
CA ASN A 156 -4.27 -18.14 -6.99
C ASN A 156 -4.86 -16.79 -7.40
N SER A 157 -4.10 -15.68 -7.34
CA SER A 157 -4.51 -14.38 -7.89
C SER A 157 -4.64 -14.39 -9.42
N LEU A 158 -3.96 -15.33 -10.09
CA LEU A 158 -4.01 -15.49 -11.56
C LEU A 158 -5.06 -16.52 -12.02
N ILE A 159 -5.99 -16.95 -11.16
CA ILE A 159 -6.99 -17.98 -11.52
C ILE A 159 -7.92 -17.53 -12.66
N ALA A 160 -8.23 -16.24 -12.71
CA ALA A 160 -9.06 -15.62 -13.76
C ALA A 160 -8.23 -15.04 -14.92
N TYR A 161 -6.89 -15.15 -14.88
CA TYR A 161 -6.01 -14.58 -15.89
C TYR A 161 -6.16 -15.31 -17.24
N ASN A 162 -6.24 -14.56 -18.34
CA ASN A 162 -6.36 -15.14 -19.68
C ASN A 162 -4.99 -15.56 -20.23
N TRP A 163 -4.77 -16.87 -20.29
CA TRP A 163 -3.51 -17.49 -20.75
C TRP A 163 -3.43 -17.68 -22.27
N THR A 164 -4.38 -17.18 -23.05
CA THR A 164 -4.33 -17.29 -24.53
C THR A 164 -3.08 -16.60 -25.06
N GLY A 165 -2.25 -17.31 -25.82
CA GLY A 165 -1.01 -16.78 -26.37
C GLY A 165 0.23 -16.95 -25.47
N SER A 166 0.06 -17.47 -24.25
CA SER A 166 1.18 -17.78 -23.35
C SER A 166 2.14 -18.80 -23.97
N PRO A 167 3.41 -18.85 -23.53
CA PRO A 167 4.41 -19.81 -24.00
C PRO A 167 3.88 -21.25 -24.09
N SER A 168 3.20 -21.74 -23.05
CA SER A 168 2.65 -23.12 -23.02
C SER A 168 1.41 -23.33 -23.89
N SER A 169 0.74 -22.27 -24.35
CA SER A 169 -0.44 -22.33 -25.23
C SER A 169 -0.11 -22.23 -26.72
N SER A 170 1.12 -21.88 -27.07
CA SER A 170 1.54 -21.66 -28.47
C SER A 170 1.68 -22.99 -29.23
N SER A 171 0.67 -23.34 -30.02
CA SER A 171 0.49 -24.67 -30.65
C SER A 171 1.23 -24.88 -31.98
N ASN A 172 2.16 -24.01 -32.38
CA ASN A 172 2.79 -24.09 -33.70
C ASN A 172 4.27 -24.54 -33.62
N GLY A 173 4.49 -25.84 -33.38
CA GLY A 173 5.55 -26.69 -33.98
C GLY A 173 7.05 -26.32 -33.88
N THR A 174 7.40 -25.10 -33.50
CA THR A 174 8.75 -24.61 -33.22
C THR A 174 8.63 -23.82 -31.94
N THR A 175 8.94 -24.46 -30.81
CA THR A 175 9.00 -23.80 -29.51
C THR A 175 10.10 -22.75 -29.56
N LYS A 176 9.74 -21.51 -29.91
CA LYS A 176 10.54 -20.34 -29.56
C LYS A 176 10.43 -20.25 -28.05
N SER A 177 11.46 -20.72 -27.35
CA SER A 177 11.55 -20.71 -25.90
C SER A 177 12.87 -20.09 -25.50
N SER A 178 12.84 -19.18 -24.53
CA SER A 178 14.04 -18.73 -23.83
C SER A 178 14.17 -19.45 -22.49
N SER A 179 15.41 -19.80 -22.12
CA SER A 179 15.75 -20.27 -20.77
C SER A 179 15.89 -19.12 -19.77
N ASN A 180 16.06 -17.89 -20.27
CA ASN A 180 16.11 -16.68 -19.47
C ASN A 180 14.69 -16.13 -19.26
N LEU A 181 14.23 -16.11 -18.01
CA LEU A 181 12.88 -15.63 -17.68
C LEU A 181 12.70 -14.15 -18.02
N GLN A 182 13.78 -13.36 -17.97
CA GLN A 182 13.74 -11.93 -18.22
C GLN A 182 13.36 -11.59 -19.66
N ASP A 183 13.64 -12.48 -20.61
CA ASP A 183 13.30 -12.26 -22.01
C ASP A 183 11.78 -12.13 -22.20
N TYR A 184 10.97 -12.77 -21.33
CA TYR A 184 9.51 -12.69 -21.35
C TYR A 184 8.95 -11.42 -20.67
N LEU A 185 9.78 -10.56 -20.07
CA LEU A 185 9.33 -9.30 -19.47
C LEU A 185 9.18 -8.18 -20.50
N PHE A 186 9.83 -8.32 -21.67
CA PHE A 186 9.79 -7.31 -22.72
C PHE A 186 9.34 -7.91 -24.05
N ASN A 187 8.37 -7.27 -24.70
CA ASN A 187 7.82 -7.75 -25.97
C ASN A 187 8.88 -7.85 -27.08
N SER A 188 9.94 -7.05 -27.02
CA SER A 188 11.06 -7.06 -27.99
C SER A 188 11.96 -8.29 -27.88
N THR A 189 12.04 -8.91 -26.70
CA THR A 189 12.87 -10.09 -26.43
C THR A 189 12.05 -11.36 -26.27
N SER A 190 10.76 -11.23 -26.00
CA SER A 190 9.89 -12.35 -25.69
C SER A 190 9.75 -13.30 -26.88
N PRO A 191 9.94 -14.62 -26.69
CA PRO A 191 9.77 -15.61 -27.76
C PRO A 191 8.35 -15.69 -28.33
N VAL A 192 7.35 -15.25 -27.55
CA VAL A 192 5.95 -15.15 -27.94
C VAL A 192 5.47 -13.71 -27.74
N PRO A 193 4.57 -13.17 -28.59
CA PRO A 193 4.09 -11.80 -28.44
C PRO A 193 3.40 -11.57 -27.10
N HIS A 194 3.54 -10.37 -26.56
CA HIS A 194 2.75 -9.93 -25.41
C HIS A 194 1.31 -9.62 -25.82
N ILE A 195 0.40 -9.81 -24.87
CA ILE A 195 -1.00 -9.39 -24.95
C ILE A 195 -1.24 -8.54 -23.70
N SER A 196 -1.09 -7.22 -23.85
CA SER A 196 -1.20 -6.24 -22.77
C SER A 196 -2.52 -6.41 -21.99
N GLN A 197 -2.40 -6.75 -20.71
CA GLN A 197 -3.51 -6.90 -19.76
C GLN A 197 -2.98 -6.93 -18.32
N ALA A 198 -3.82 -6.56 -17.35
CA ALA A 198 -3.48 -6.65 -15.94
C ALA A 198 -3.42 -8.11 -15.43
N LEU A 199 -2.62 -8.37 -14.39
CA LEU A 199 -2.52 -9.68 -13.71
C LEU A 199 -3.85 -10.12 -13.09
N ILE A 200 -4.58 -9.15 -12.54
CA ILE A 200 -5.86 -9.29 -11.87
C ILE A 200 -6.63 -7.97 -12.03
N ASN A 201 -7.96 -7.99 -11.88
CA ASN A 201 -8.77 -6.78 -11.87
C ASN A 201 -8.27 -5.78 -10.81
N GLY A 202 -8.08 -4.53 -11.20
CA GLY A 202 -7.63 -3.42 -10.34
C GLY A 202 -8.72 -2.43 -9.97
N ASP A 203 -10.00 -2.73 -10.19
CA ASP A 203 -11.13 -1.81 -9.89
C ASP A 203 -10.99 -0.41 -10.54
N GLY A 204 -10.43 -0.43 -11.76
CA GLY A 204 -10.13 0.75 -12.57
C GLY A 204 -8.84 1.49 -12.19
N ALA A 205 -8.07 0.96 -11.23
CA ALA A 205 -6.73 1.40 -10.94
C ALA A 205 -5.70 0.65 -11.82
N LEU A 206 -4.80 1.43 -12.41
CA LEU A 206 -3.66 0.95 -13.15
C LEU A 206 -2.57 0.41 -12.22
N GLY A 207 -2.43 1.01 -11.02
CA GLY A 207 -1.39 0.68 -10.05
C GLY A 207 -1.69 -0.53 -9.18
N ASP A 208 -2.95 -0.78 -8.82
CA ASP A 208 -3.28 -1.79 -7.81
C ASP A 208 -2.84 -3.21 -8.22
N PRO A 209 -3.01 -3.67 -9.48
CA PRO A 209 -2.46 -4.95 -9.92
C PRO A 209 -0.92 -5.00 -9.94
N VAL A 210 -0.25 -3.85 -10.07
CA VAL A 210 1.22 -3.75 -10.10
C VAL A 210 1.83 -4.09 -8.76
N SER A 211 1.11 -3.90 -7.66
CA SER A 211 1.55 -4.29 -6.32
C SER A 211 1.91 -5.79 -6.18
N LEU A 212 1.38 -6.64 -7.07
CA LEU A 212 1.67 -8.08 -7.13
C LEU A 212 2.93 -8.43 -7.94
N VAL A 213 3.54 -7.47 -8.65
CA VAL A 213 4.72 -7.70 -9.51
C VAL A 213 5.84 -8.45 -8.76
N PRO A 214 6.25 -8.06 -7.54
CA PRO A 214 7.27 -8.81 -6.79
C PRO A 214 6.88 -10.27 -6.55
N ALA A 215 5.64 -10.52 -6.12
CA ALA A 215 5.16 -11.87 -5.81
C ALA A 215 5.06 -12.77 -7.05
N ILE A 216 4.61 -12.23 -8.18
CA ILE A 216 4.55 -12.98 -9.45
C ILE A 216 5.96 -13.23 -10.01
N TRP A 217 6.87 -12.27 -9.88
CA TRP A 217 8.27 -12.47 -10.27
C TRP A 217 8.95 -13.57 -9.44
N ILE A 218 8.75 -13.58 -8.12
CA ILE A 218 9.19 -14.66 -7.24
C ILE A 218 8.56 -15.99 -7.66
N LEU A 219 7.25 -16.02 -7.96
CA LEU A 219 6.56 -17.21 -8.44
C LEU A 219 7.18 -17.78 -9.73
N SER A 220 7.48 -16.90 -10.69
CA SER A 220 8.15 -17.26 -11.93
C SER A 220 9.49 -17.95 -11.66
N GLN A 221 10.36 -17.33 -10.84
CA GLN A 221 11.68 -17.87 -10.51
C GLN A 221 11.60 -19.22 -9.77
N PHE A 222 10.74 -19.31 -8.74
CA PHE A 222 10.58 -20.53 -7.95
C PHE A 222 9.90 -21.66 -8.72
N SER A 223 9.12 -21.37 -9.77
CA SER A 223 8.46 -22.40 -10.59
C SER A 223 9.45 -23.26 -11.39
N LYS A 224 10.72 -22.86 -11.48
CA LYS A 224 11.80 -23.71 -12.01
C LYS A 224 12.26 -24.79 -11.03
N ASN A 225 12.00 -24.62 -9.73
CA ASN A 225 12.33 -25.60 -8.70
C ASN A 225 11.39 -26.82 -8.78
N HIS A 226 11.95 -28.02 -8.75
CA HIS A 226 11.20 -29.27 -8.87
C HIS A 226 10.18 -29.47 -7.73
N LEU A 227 10.52 -29.12 -6.49
CA LEU A 227 9.62 -29.23 -5.34
C LEU A 227 8.43 -28.29 -5.48
N VAL A 228 8.65 -27.07 -5.96
CA VAL A 228 7.58 -26.10 -6.22
C VAL A 228 6.65 -26.63 -7.32
N LYS A 229 7.21 -27.16 -8.41
CA LYS A 229 6.42 -27.74 -9.49
C LYS A 229 5.51 -28.89 -9.01
N LEU A 230 6.02 -29.77 -8.15
CA LEU A 230 5.25 -30.89 -7.59
C LEU A 230 4.23 -30.44 -6.53
N GLY A 231 4.63 -29.53 -5.63
CA GLY A 231 3.85 -29.17 -4.45
C GLY A 231 2.83 -28.05 -4.66
N LEU A 232 3.11 -27.12 -5.58
CA LEU A 232 2.19 -26.02 -5.89
C LEU A 232 1.18 -26.42 -6.97
N GLY A 233 1.66 -27.09 -8.02
CA GLY A 233 0.94 -27.25 -9.29
C GLY A 233 0.63 -25.90 -9.96
N GLY A 234 0.74 -25.79 -11.28
CA GLY A 234 0.46 -24.52 -11.96
C GLY A 234 1.03 -24.43 -13.37
N LYS A 235 1.08 -23.20 -13.89
CA LYS A 235 1.72 -22.86 -15.16
C LYS A 235 3.24 -22.92 -15.05
N SER A 236 3.95 -22.84 -16.19
CA SER A 236 5.41 -22.86 -16.19
C SER A 236 6.00 -21.53 -15.72
N ALA A 237 7.30 -21.52 -15.41
CA ALA A 237 8.02 -20.29 -15.06
C ALA A 237 7.92 -19.24 -16.18
N GLU A 238 8.04 -19.68 -17.43
CA GLU A 238 7.93 -18.84 -18.63
C GLU A 238 6.54 -18.21 -18.77
N ASP A 239 5.47 -18.98 -18.50
CA ASP A 239 4.10 -18.44 -18.51
C ASP A 239 3.94 -17.33 -17.47
N TYR A 240 4.39 -17.54 -16.23
CA TYR A 240 4.30 -16.50 -15.19
C TYR A 240 5.13 -15.26 -15.53
N SER A 241 6.33 -15.45 -16.10
CA SER A 241 7.16 -14.35 -16.58
C SER A 241 6.49 -13.56 -17.71
N TRP A 242 5.87 -14.25 -18.66
CA TRP A 242 5.11 -13.63 -19.75
C TRP A 242 3.88 -12.87 -19.24
N ALA A 243 3.18 -13.40 -18.23
CA ALA A 243 2.08 -12.68 -17.59
C ALA A 243 2.56 -11.38 -16.92
N LEU A 244 3.76 -11.40 -16.34
CA LEU A 244 4.38 -10.21 -15.79
C LEU A 244 4.74 -9.19 -16.88
N GLY A 245 5.28 -9.64 -18.01
CA GLY A 245 5.53 -8.79 -19.18
C GLY A 245 4.27 -8.10 -19.71
N ASN A 246 3.15 -8.83 -19.79
CA ASN A 246 1.85 -8.26 -20.19
C ASN A 246 1.36 -7.17 -19.22
N GLN A 247 1.55 -7.36 -17.91
CA GLN A 247 1.22 -6.37 -16.89
C GLN A 247 2.09 -5.11 -16.99
N LEU A 248 3.37 -5.27 -17.30
CA LEU A 248 4.28 -4.14 -17.50
C LEU A 248 3.89 -3.37 -18.77
N ASP A 249 3.58 -4.04 -19.88
CA ASP A 249 3.05 -3.40 -21.08
C ASP A 249 1.73 -2.67 -20.81
N TYR A 250 0.86 -3.26 -20.00
CA TYR A 250 -0.40 -2.65 -19.57
C TYR A 250 -0.16 -1.36 -18.79
N LEU A 251 0.68 -1.43 -17.75
CA LEU A 251 1.11 -0.29 -16.95
C LEU A 251 1.71 0.83 -17.82
N PHE A 252 2.69 0.49 -18.67
CA PHE A 252 3.38 1.47 -19.49
C PHE A 252 2.54 2.00 -20.66
N SER A 253 1.43 1.36 -21.01
CA SER A 253 0.46 1.90 -21.98
C SER A 253 -0.52 2.91 -21.37
N GLY A 254 -0.60 2.98 -20.04
CA GLY A 254 -1.57 3.81 -19.35
C GLY A 254 -1.29 5.32 -19.41
N PRO A 255 -2.25 6.15 -18.94
CA PRO A 255 -2.13 7.60 -18.92
C PRO A 255 -0.92 8.06 -18.11
N LYS A 256 -0.25 9.13 -18.57
CA LYS A 256 0.90 9.73 -17.88
C LYS A 256 0.80 11.25 -17.86
N ALA A 257 1.45 11.86 -16.87
CA ALA A 257 1.63 13.29 -16.78
C ALA A 257 2.43 13.78 -18.00
N PRO A 258 1.98 14.85 -18.70
CA PRO A 258 2.65 15.35 -19.89
C PRO A 258 4.02 15.97 -19.62
N THR A 259 4.30 16.35 -18.37
CA THR A 259 5.50 17.12 -17.99
C THR A 259 6.67 16.25 -17.57
N ASN A 260 6.42 15.13 -16.88
CA ASN A 260 7.46 14.29 -16.27
C ASN A 260 7.20 12.78 -16.44
N ASN A 261 6.18 12.38 -17.20
CA ASN A 261 5.81 10.98 -17.42
C ASN A 261 5.48 10.18 -16.15
N THR A 262 5.10 10.83 -15.04
CA THR A 262 4.51 10.12 -13.90
C THR A 262 3.25 9.39 -14.36
N ILE A 263 3.18 8.09 -14.10
CA ILE A 263 2.09 7.20 -14.48
C ILE A 263 0.87 7.53 -13.62
N SER A 264 -0.33 7.38 -14.17
CA SER A 264 -1.57 7.60 -13.43
C SER A 264 -1.95 6.43 -12.53
N GLN A 265 -2.66 6.73 -11.43
CA GLN A 265 -3.35 5.72 -10.64
C GLN A 265 -4.50 5.08 -11.41
N ARG A 266 -5.17 5.82 -12.30
CA ARG A 266 -6.36 5.35 -13.01
C ARG A 266 -6.00 4.88 -14.42
N GLU A 267 -6.65 3.82 -14.88
CA GLU A 267 -6.41 3.27 -16.23
C GLU A 267 -7.08 4.11 -17.34
N ALA A 268 -8.17 4.80 -17.01
CA ALA A 268 -9.03 5.49 -17.98
C ALA A 268 -8.82 7.01 -18.08
N SER A 269 -8.20 7.61 -17.08
CA SER A 269 -7.96 9.06 -16.97
C SER A 269 -6.68 9.31 -16.17
N PHE A 270 -6.09 10.51 -16.30
CA PHE A 270 -4.95 10.88 -15.49
C PHE A 270 -5.40 11.43 -14.13
N GLU A 271 -5.04 10.72 -13.06
CA GLU A 271 -5.14 11.11 -11.65
C GLU A 271 -3.96 10.55 -10.85
N LEU A 272 -3.56 11.24 -9.77
CA LEU A 272 -2.52 10.83 -8.82
C LEU A 272 -3.08 10.73 -7.41
N TRP A 273 -2.85 9.59 -6.77
CA TRP A 273 -3.36 9.22 -5.44
C TRP A 273 -2.19 8.75 -4.57
N ALA A 274 -2.15 9.10 -3.29
CA ALA A 274 -1.05 8.71 -2.40
C ALA A 274 -0.90 7.19 -2.25
N ASP A 275 -1.98 6.44 -2.48
CA ASP A 275 -2.05 4.98 -2.52
C ASP A 275 -1.03 4.37 -3.49
N MET A 276 -0.94 4.95 -4.69
CA MET A 276 -0.15 4.41 -5.79
C MET A 276 1.35 4.42 -5.52
N MET A 277 1.78 5.29 -4.61
CA MET A 277 3.17 5.46 -4.19
C MET A 277 3.75 4.17 -3.57
N TYR A 278 2.89 3.29 -3.05
CA TYR A 278 3.27 1.96 -2.61
C TYR A 278 3.19 0.89 -3.71
N MET A 279 2.34 1.11 -4.72
CA MET A 279 1.98 0.07 -5.69
C MET A 279 2.93 0.05 -6.89
N ILE A 280 3.13 1.20 -7.54
CA ILE A 280 3.90 1.30 -8.80
C ILE A 280 5.39 1.49 -8.52
N PRO A 281 5.83 2.58 -7.86
CA PRO A 281 7.26 2.90 -7.80
C PRO A 281 8.13 1.79 -7.18
N PRO A 282 7.80 1.24 -6.00
CA PRO A 282 8.64 0.21 -5.37
C PRO A 282 8.55 -1.15 -6.05
N SER A 283 7.50 -1.43 -6.82
CA SER A 283 7.42 -2.64 -7.63
C SER A 283 8.37 -2.57 -8.83
N LEU A 284 8.52 -1.39 -9.45
CA LEU A 284 9.52 -1.15 -10.49
C LEU A 284 10.94 -1.22 -9.89
N SER A 285 11.18 -0.56 -8.75
CA SER A 285 12.47 -0.65 -8.07
C SER A 285 12.83 -2.08 -7.64
N TYR A 286 11.85 -2.89 -7.24
CA TYR A 286 12.05 -4.30 -6.94
C TYR A 286 12.54 -5.09 -8.16
N LEU A 287 11.91 -4.89 -9.32
CA LEU A 287 12.40 -5.46 -10.59
C LEU A 287 13.81 -4.94 -10.91
N GLY A 288 14.07 -3.65 -10.70
CA GLY A 288 15.40 -3.08 -10.87
C GLY A 288 16.47 -3.76 -10.02
N LEU A 289 16.17 -4.01 -8.75
CA LEU A 289 17.05 -4.77 -7.86
C LEU A 289 17.22 -6.23 -8.34
N SER A 290 16.11 -6.94 -8.55
CA SER A 290 16.15 -8.38 -8.89
C SER A 290 16.77 -8.69 -10.25
N LEU A 291 16.59 -7.78 -11.22
CA LEU A 291 17.12 -7.91 -12.57
C LEU A 291 18.50 -7.24 -12.72
N SER A 292 19.04 -6.61 -11.66
CA SER A 292 20.21 -5.74 -11.75
C SER A 292 20.08 -4.72 -12.89
N SER A 293 18.92 -4.06 -12.98
CA SER A 293 18.60 -3.04 -13.98
C SER A 293 18.61 -1.64 -13.39
N GLU A 294 19.61 -0.85 -13.76
CA GLU A 294 19.70 0.58 -13.43
C GLU A 294 18.47 1.35 -13.93
N GLU A 295 17.96 0.99 -15.11
CA GLU A 295 16.79 1.65 -15.70
C GLU A 295 15.54 1.49 -14.83
N TYR A 296 15.21 0.27 -14.40
CA TYR A 296 14.04 0.07 -13.53
C TYR A 296 14.19 0.74 -12.15
N LEU A 297 15.40 0.78 -11.58
CA LEU A 297 15.67 1.52 -10.35
C LEU A 297 15.44 3.03 -10.55
N LYS A 298 15.94 3.57 -11.67
CA LYS A 298 15.74 4.97 -12.05
C LYS A 298 14.24 5.27 -12.20
N TYR A 299 13.51 4.46 -12.97
CA TYR A 299 12.07 4.64 -13.16
C TYR A 299 11.32 4.61 -11.83
N GLY A 300 11.61 3.65 -10.94
CA GLY A 300 10.97 3.58 -9.63
C GLY A 300 11.22 4.83 -8.78
N LEU A 301 12.43 5.38 -8.77
CA LEU A 301 12.72 6.66 -8.10
C LEU A 301 11.99 7.85 -8.73
N GLU A 302 12.00 7.96 -10.06
CA GLU A 302 11.37 9.08 -10.79
C GLU A 302 9.84 9.07 -10.64
N GLN A 303 9.21 7.90 -10.59
CA GLN A 303 7.77 7.81 -10.34
C GLN A 303 7.41 8.32 -8.94
N TRP A 304 8.13 7.86 -7.90
CA TRP A 304 7.87 8.31 -6.53
C TRP A 304 8.16 9.79 -6.32
N ASP A 305 9.20 10.33 -6.95
CA ASP A 305 9.51 11.77 -6.91
C ASP A 305 8.42 12.61 -7.58
N GLY A 306 7.93 12.17 -8.74
CA GLY A 306 6.83 12.84 -9.45
C GLY A 306 5.52 12.83 -8.65
N GLU A 307 5.19 11.71 -8.02
CA GLU A 307 4.03 11.57 -7.13
C GLU A 307 4.20 12.44 -5.87
N THR A 308 5.38 12.41 -5.24
CA THR A 308 5.73 13.25 -4.09
C THR A 308 5.57 14.73 -4.42
N THR A 309 6.11 15.18 -5.56
CA THR A 309 6.02 16.57 -6.02
C THR A 309 4.57 17.01 -6.22
N ALA A 310 3.71 16.13 -6.72
CA ALA A 310 2.30 16.45 -6.96
C ALA A 310 1.45 16.45 -5.68
N LEU A 311 1.75 15.55 -4.73
CA LEU A 311 0.87 15.28 -3.59
C LEU A 311 1.31 15.98 -2.30
N LEU A 312 2.60 16.28 -2.12
CA LEU A 312 3.11 16.87 -0.88
C LEU A 312 2.58 18.30 -0.68
N ASP A 313 1.88 18.52 0.43
CA ASP A 313 1.61 19.87 0.93
C ASP A 313 2.82 20.34 1.74
N THR A 314 3.62 21.21 1.14
CA THR A 314 4.87 21.73 1.72
C THR A 314 4.67 22.70 2.89
N THR A 315 3.44 23.14 3.16
CA THR A 315 3.15 23.98 4.34
C THR A 315 3.08 23.16 5.63
N VAL A 316 2.82 21.85 5.49
CA VAL A 316 2.66 20.92 6.61
C VAL A 316 3.59 19.71 6.51
N ASN A 317 4.23 19.52 5.35
CA ASN A 317 5.02 18.35 4.99
C ASN A 317 4.23 17.04 5.12
N ILE A 318 3.01 16.99 4.57
CA ILE A 318 2.15 15.80 4.60
C ILE A 318 1.55 15.64 3.19
N TYR A 319 1.44 14.41 2.71
CA TYR A 319 0.84 14.13 1.42
C TYR A 319 -0.67 14.34 1.48
N ARG A 320 -1.21 14.98 0.45
CA ARG A 320 -2.65 14.97 0.14
C ARG A 320 -3.05 13.57 -0.35
N HIS A 321 -4.30 13.19 -0.09
CA HIS A 321 -4.84 11.91 -0.56
C HIS A 321 -4.85 11.84 -2.09
N ILE A 322 -5.53 12.78 -2.75
CA ILE A 322 -5.68 12.83 -4.20
C ILE A 322 -5.41 14.25 -4.67
N HIS A 323 -4.63 14.38 -5.74
CA HIS A 323 -4.23 15.69 -6.24
C HIS A 323 -5.42 16.59 -6.61
N ASP A 324 -6.42 16.04 -7.32
CA ASP A 324 -7.43 16.83 -8.03
C ASP A 324 -8.69 17.15 -7.21
N TRP A 325 -9.19 16.19 -6.42
CA TRP A 325 -10.54 16.32 -5.82
C TRP A 325 -10.64 15.90 -4.36
N ASP A 326 -9.60 15.27 -3.79
CA ASP A 326 -9.48 15.01 -2.36
C ASP A 326 -8.12 15.46 -1.80
N ALA A 327 -7.97 16.76 -1.63
CA ALA A 327 -6.76 17.34 -1.07
C ALA A 327 -6.60 17.14 0.46
N ARG A 328 -7.47 16.35 1.12
CA ARG A 328 -7.37 16.12 2.57
C ARG A 328 -6.15 15.25 2.88
N LEU A 329 -5.61 15.44 4.07
CA LEU A 329 -4.42 14.75 4.57
C LEU A 329 -4.85 13.41 5.19
N TRP A 330 -4.92 12.36 4.37
CA TRP A 330 -5.40 11.04 4.79
C TRP A 330 -4.25 10.17 5.35
N ALA A 331 -4.46 9.58 6.53
CA ALA A 331 -3.42 8.84 7.27
C ALA A 331 -2.92 7.61 6.50
N THR A 332 -3.83 6.78 5.98
CA THR A 332 -3.45 5.55 5.27
C THR A 332 -2.75 5.85 3.94
N GLY A 333 -3.23 6.82 3.17
CA GLY A 333 -2.52 7.31 1.98
C GLY A 333 -1.10 7.81 2.27
N ASN A 334 -0.91 8.52 3.38
CA ASN A 334 0.44 8.91 3.82
C ASN A 334 1.32 7.72 4.19
N GLY A 335 0.75 6.71 4.86
CA GLY A 335 1.41 5.43 5.11
C GLY A 335 1.92 4.78 3.83
N TRP A 336 1.06 4.68 2.81
CA TRP A 336 1.42 4.17 1.49
C TRP A 336 2.58 4.96 0.87
N GLY A 337 2.48 6.29 0.88
CA GLY A 337 3.50 7.22 0.39
C GLY A 337 4.88 7.01 1.00
N VAL A 338 4.98 7.04 2.33
CA VAL A 338 6.27 6.93 3.02
C VAL A 338 6.86 5.52 2.94
N TYR A 339 6.03 4.47 3.02
CA TYR A 339 6.53 3.10 2.94
C TYR A 339 6.99 2.75 1.52
N GLY A 340 6.31 3.26 0.49
CA GLY A 340 6.75 3.16 -0.90
C GLY A 340 8.12 3.80 -1.13
N GLY A 341 8.33 5.02 -0.61
CA GLY A 341 9.62 5.71 -0.68
C GLY A 341 10.73 4.93 0.04
N ILE A 342 10.43 4.36 1.21
CA ILE A 342 11.37 3.50 1.94
C ILE A 342 11.74 2.25 1.14
N ARG A 343 10.77 1.58 0.50
CA ARG A 343 11.06 0.41 -0.35
C ARG A 343 11.95 0.77 -1.55
N ASN A 344 11.72 1.93 -2.18
CA ASN A 344 12.59 2.45 -3.24
C ASN A 344 14.03 2.66 -2.75
N LEU A 345 14.20 3.35 -1.62
CA LEU A 345 15.52 3.61 -1.05
C LEU A 345 16.28 2.32 -0.74
N TYR A 346 15.61 1.34 -0.13
CA TYR A 346 16.21 0.04 0.15
C TYR A 346 16.59 -0.70 -1.13
N SER A 347 15.72 -0.69 -2.15
CA SER A 347 16.02 -1.33 -3.44
C SER A 347 17.26 -0.75 -4.11
N VAL A 348 17.39 0.58 -4.11
CA VAL A 348 18.54 1.26 -4.71
C VAL A 348 19.81 1.03 -3.88
N LYS A 349 19.74 1.14 -2.54
CA LYS A 349 20.89 0.91 -1.64
C LYS A 349 21.41 -0.52 -1.68
N ALA A 350 20.52 -1.51 -1.87
CA ALA A 350 20.88 -2.91 -2.01
C ALA A 350 21.44 -3.25 -3.40
N SER A 351 21.26 -2.37 -4.39
CA SER A 351 21.72 -2.60 -5.76
C SER A 351 23.19 -2.20 -5.96
N PRO A 352 23.86 -2.74 -7.01
CA PRO A 352 25.20 -2.30 -7.39
C PRO A 352 25.24 -0.86 -7.95
N PHE A 353 24.08 -0.22 -8.17
CA PHE A 353 23.96 1.12 -8.76
C PHE A 353 23.74 2.23 -7.72
N ALA A 354 23.85 1.93 -6.41
CA ALA A 354 23.59 2.88 -5.34
C ALA A 354 24.37 4.21 -5.52
N SER A 355 25.64 4.15 -5.95
CA SER A 355 26.46 5.34 -6.17
C SER A 355 25.92 6.26 -7.28
N THR A 356 25.27 5.71 -8.30
CA THR A 356 24.66 6.47 -9.40
C THR A 356 23.50 7.34 -8.94
N PHE A 357 22.77 6.89 -7.91
CA PHE A 357 21.54 7.55 -7.42
C PHE A 357 21.75 8.36 -6.14
N THR A 358 22.99 8.74 -5.82
CA THR A 358 23.33 9.40 -4.54
C THR A 358 22.50 10.66 -4.29
N GLN A 359 22.29 11.49 -5.32
CA GLN A 359 21.52 12.73 -5.20
C GLN A 359 20.05 12.44 -4.92
N GLN A 360 19.42 11.60 -5.75
CA GLN A 360 18.00 11.23 -5.63
C GLN A 360 17.71 10.56 -4.30
N MET A 361 18.60 9.69 -3.83
CA MET A 361 18.47 9.10 -2.49
C MET A 361 18.55 10.17 -1.40
N THR A 362 19.51 11.09 -1.45
CA THR A 362 19.65 12.15 -0.43
C THR A 362 18.42 13.06 -0.37
N GLU A 363 17.84 13.38 -1.52
CA GLU A 363 16.62 14.19 -1.64
C GLU A 363 15.40 13.44 -1.09
N ALA A 364 15.22 12.16 -1.46
CA ALA A 364 14.16 11.31 -0.93
C ALA A 364 14.28 11.10 0.59
N GLU A 365 15.48 10.84 1.10
CA GLU A 365 15.75 10.70 2.54
C GLU A 365 15.42 11.97 3.33
N SER A 366 15.67 13.14 2.75
CA SER A 366 15.38 14.42 3.39
C SER A 366 13.89 14.75 3.35
N THR A 367 13.23 14.43 2.22
CA THR A 367 11.78 14.57 2.09
C THR A 367 11.05 13.67 3.09
N LEU A 368 11.43 12.39 3.18
CA LEU A 368 10.86 11.46 4.16
C LEU A 368 11.07 11.94 5.60
N ALA A 369 12.23 12.51 5.93
CA ALA A 369 12.48 13.09 7.26
C ALA A 369 11.43 14.14 7.63
N SER A 370 11.19 15.09 6.72
CA SER A 370 10.20 16.15 6.91
C SER A 370 8.77 15.61 6.97
N VAL A 371 8.45 14.58 6.18
CA VAL A 371 7.12 13.96 6.21
C VAL A 371 6.88 13.21 7.52
N PHE A 372 7.86 12.46 8.03
CA PHE A 372 7.73 11.81 9.34
C PHE A 372 7.55 12.83 10.47
N GLU A 373 8.26 13.96 10.42
CA GLU A 373 8.06 15.05 11.37
C GLU A 373 6.64 15.63 11.29
N GLY A 374 6.16 15.92 10.08
CA GLY A 374 4.79 16.38 9.84
C GLY A 374 3.75 15.43 10.43
N LEU A 375 3.84 14.14 10.07
CA LEU A 375 2.89 13.11 10.50
C LEU A 375 2.89 12.88 12.02
N PHE A 376 4.06 12.79 12.66
CA PHE A 376 4.11 12.55 14.11
C PHE A 376 3.71 13.77 14.95
N ASN A 377 3.72 14.97 14.37
CA ASN A 377 3.18 16.17 15.01
C ASN A 377 1.65 16.25 14.96
N GLU A 378 0.99 15.43 14.14
CA GLU A 378 -0.48 15.36 14.03
C GLU A 378 -1.11 14.28 14.94
N LEU A 379 -0.32 13.52 15.70
CA LEU A 379 -0.84 12.47 16.58
C LEU A 379 -1.95 12.98 17.52
N ASP A 380 -3.04 12.24 17.61
CA ASP A 380 -4.17 12.52 18.48
C ASP A 380 -3.83 12.25 19.96
N ASN A 381 -4.82 12.44 20.84
CA ASN A 381 -4.65 12.20 22.28
C ASN A 381 -4.48 10.72 22.66
N GLN A 382 -4.69 9.78 21.72
CA GLN A 382 -4.41 8.35 21.87
C GLN A 382 -3.08 7.96 21.21
N TYR A 383 -2.34 8.92 20.64
CA TYR A 383 -1.14 8.71 19.83
C TYR A 383 -1.38 7.94 18.53
N LEU A 384 -2.56 8.06 17.93
CA LEU A 384 -2.81 7.62 16.56
C LEU A 384 -2.80 8.83 15.62
N ILE A 385 -2.37 8.64 14.38
CA ILE A 385 -2.54 9.65 13.33
C ILE A 385 -4.04 9.74 13.01
N PRO A 386 -4.67 10.92 13.09
CA PRO A 386 -6.07 11.11 12.69
C PRO A 386 -6.30 10.65 11.25
N ASN A 387 -7.38 9.91 10.99
CA ASN A 387 -7.72 9.38 9.67
C ASN A 387 -7.66 10.47 8.60
N TYR A 388 -8.33 11.60 8.83
CA TYR A 388 -8.04 12.85 8.12
C TYR A 388 -7.51 13.87 9.12
N MET A 389 -6.28 14.31 8.90
CA MET A 389 -5.62 15.30 9.76
C MET A 389 -6.23 16.69 9.55
N ARG A 390 -6.18 17.51 10.61
CA ARG A 390 -6.65 18.91 10.64
C ARG A 390 -8.12 19.09 10.22
N GLN A 391 -8.99 18.17 10.62
CA GLN A 391 -10.43 18.27 10.38
C GLN A 391 -11.16 18.65 11.68
N ASP A 392 -12.08 19.61 11.59
CA ASP A 392 -13.00 19.94 12.70
C ASP A 392 -14.05 18.84 12.92
N ASN A 393 -14.33 18.06 11.86
CA ASN A 393 -15.28 16.96 11.94
C ASN A 393 -14.66 15.79 12.71
N GLN A 394 -15.18 15.56 13.92
CA GLN A 394 -14.72 14.50 14.81
C GLN A 394 -14.80 13.09 14.21
N THR A 395 -15.71 12.83 13.27
CA THR A 395 -15.78 11.53 12.57
C THR A 395 -14.64 11.36 11.57
N LEU A 396 -14.19 12.45 10.94
CA LEU A 396 -13.06 12.42 10.01
C LEU A 396 -11.71 12.42 10.76
N ALA A 397 -11.64 13.07 11.91
CA ALA A 397 -10.43 13.21 12.72
C ALA A 397 -10.20 12.07 13.73
N VAL A 398 -10.92 10.95 13.64
CA VAL A 398 -10.68 9.78 14.51
C VAL A 398 -9.33 9.15 14.17
N GLY A 399 -8.53 8.79 15.18
CA GLY A 399 -7.27 8.07 14.99
C GLY A 399 -7.41 6.78 14.17
N ASP A 400 -6.57 6.64 13.14
CA ASP A 400 -6.52 5.51 12.22
C ASP A 400 -5.33 4.60 12.52
N THR A 401 -5.61 3.34 12.87
CA THR A 401 -4.57 2.35 13.13
C THR A 401 -3.87 1.85 11.88
N ALA A 402 -4.51 1.85 10.72
CA ALA A 402 -3.90 1.38 9.48
C ALA A 402 -2.77 2.34 9.07
N GLY A 403 -3.11 3.61 8.84
CA GLY A 403 -2.12 4.64 8.50
C GLY A 403 -1.04 4.79 9.56
N THR A 404 -1.42 4.80 10.86
CA THR A 404 -0.43 4.87 11.95
C THR A 404 0.54 3.68 11.91
N ALA A 405 0.05 2.46 11.74
CA ALA A 405 0.91 1.27 11.72
C ALA A 405 1.91 1.31 10.57
N LEU A 406 1.47 1.71 9.36
CA LEU A 406 2.34 1.75 8.20
C LEU A 406 3.37 2.90 8.27
N VAL A 407 2.97 4.08 8.77
CA VAL A 407 3.91 5.20 9.00
C VAL A 407 4.96 4.82 10.04
N VAL A 408 4.56 4.20 11.15
CA VAL A 408 5.50 3.72 12.18
C VAL A 408 6.43 2.65 11.61
N ALA A 409 5.91 1.72 10.79
CA ALA A 409 6.73 0.72 10.12
C ALA A 409 7.78 1.36 9.20
N ALA A 410 7.37 2.32 8.37
CA ALA A 410 8.26 3.06 7.47
C ALA A 410 9.33 3.82 8.27
N TYR A 411 8.94 4.46 9.39
CA TYR A 411 9.88 5.19 10.23
C TYR A 411 10.93 4.28 10.86
N TYR A 412 10.57 3.11 11.37
CA TYR A 412 11.58 2.17 11.90
C TYR A 412 12.56 1.69 10.83
N ARG A 413 12.08 1.48 9.59
CA ARG A 413 12.97 1.20 8.44
C ARG A 413 13.87 2.40 8.16
N TYR A 414 13.34 3.62 8.19
CA TYR A 414 14.09 4.87 8.02
C TYR A 414 15.23 5.00 9.05
N LEU A 415 14.97 4.74 10.33
CA LEU A 415 16.00 4.77 11.40
C LEU A 415 17.23 3.92 11.03
N LYS A 416 17.02 2.77 10.40
CA LYS A 416 18.09 1.83 10.05
C LYS A 416 18.97 2.33 8.88
N ILE A 417 18.38 3.02 7.90
CA ILE A 417 19.11 3.48 6.70
C ILE A 417 19.58 4.93 6.76
N CYS A 418 19.03 5.73 7.68
CA CYS A 418 19.33 7.15 7.85
C CYS A 418 19.64 7.50 9.31
N PRO A 419 20.60 6.82 9.98
CA PRO A 419 20.87 7.02 11.40
C PRO A 419 21.27 8.47 11.74
N ASP A 420 21.93 9.16 10.81
CA ASP A 420 22.40 10.54 10.99
C ASP A 420 21.27 11.59 10.87
N LYS A 421 20.09 11.18 10.41
CA LYS A 421 18.89 12.03 10.26
C LYS A 421 17.84 11.74 11.34
N ILE A 422 18.16 10.91 12.34
CA ILE A 422 17.24 10.55 13.42
C ILE A 422 17.04 11.73 14.38
N ASN A 423 15.81 11.88 14.84
CA ASN A 423 15.44 12.78 15.93
C ASN A 423 14.84 11.97 17.09
N ASP A 424 15.49 12.00 18.26
CA ASP A 424 15.06 11.26 19.46
C ASP A 424 13.62 11.56 19.89
N GLN A 425 13.13 12.78 19.65
CA GLN A 425 11.76 13.15 19.95
C GLN A 425 10.78 12.46 19.00
N LEU A 426 11.09 12.39 17.71
CA LEU A 426 10.30 11.64 16.73
C LEU A 426 10.31 10.15 17.08
N THR A 427 11.45 9.57 17.45
CA THR A 427 11.52 8.18 17.90
C THR A 427 10.62 7.91 19.11
N LYS A 428 10.58 8.83 20.09
CA LYS A 428 9.65 8.73 21.22
C LYS A 428 8.18 8.82 20.80
N LEU A 429 7.85 9.63 19.79
CA LEU A 429 6.49 9.71 19.24
C LEU A 429 6.11 8.42 18.50
N ALA A 430 7.01 7.88 17.67
CA ALA A 430 6.84 6.62 16.98
C ALA A 430 6.62 5.45 17.95
N GLU A 431 7.37 5.38 19.05
CA GLU A 431 7.16 4.35 20.09
C GLU A 431 5.79 4.47 20.76
N ARG A 432 5.31 5.69 21.01
CA ARG A 432 3.95 5.89 21.55
C ARG A 432 2.87 5.48 20.54
N ALA A 433 3.09 5.80 19.26
CA ALA A 433 2.19 5.40 18.18
C ALA A 433 2.16 3.88 17.98
N PHE A 434 3.31 3.21 18.07
CA PHE A 434 3.39 1.75 18.10
C PHE A 434 2.54 1.16 19.25
N ASP A 435 2.73 1.69 20.47
CA ASP A 435 2.02 1.22 21.65
C ASP A 435 0.50 1.45 21.56
N ALA A 436 0.09 2.54 20.89
CA ALA A 436 -1.30 2.89 20.58
C ALA A 436 -1.92 1.91 19.59
N VAL A 437 -1.27 1.62 18.46
CA VAL A 437 -1.72 0.60 17.50
C VAL A 437 -1.89 -0.75 18.19
N VAL A 438 -0.90 -1.20 18.98
CA VAL A 438 -0.97 -2.47 19.71
C VAL A 438 -2.08 -2.48 20.78
N ALA A 439 -2.47 -1.31 21.31
CA ALA A 439 -3.60 -1.19 22.22
C ALA A 439 -4.94 -1.48 21.52
N LYS A 440 -5.03 -1.24 20.21
CA LYS A 440 -6.22 -1.47 19.38
C LYS A 440 -6.29 -2.87 18.77
N ILE A 441 -5.36 -3.76 19.11
CA ILE A 441 -5.41 -5.18 18.71
C ILE A 441 -6.09 -5.99 19.81
N ASP A 442 -7.19 -6.64 19.44
CA ASP A 442 -7.95 -7.48 20.35
C ASP A 442 -7.26 -8.83 20.64
N LYS A 443 -7.90 -9.68 21.45
CA LYS A 443 -7.37 -11.00 21.84
C LYS A 443 -7.41 -12.03 20.70
N ASP A 444 -8.23 -11.79 19.69
CA ASP A 444 -8.49 -12.67 18.55
C ASP A 444 -7.64 -12.27 17.33
N GLY A 445 -6.85 -11.20 17.45
CA GLY A 445 -5.89 -10.74 16.46
C GLY A 445 -6.52 -9.81 15.43
N TRP A 446 -7.65 -9.18 15.73
CA TRP A 446 -8.20 -8.11 14.90
C TRP A 446 -7.58 -6.78 15.30
N VAL A 447 -6.97 -6.10 14.32
CA VAL A 447 -6.62 -4.68 14.42
C VAL A 447 -7.91 -3.88 14.22
N THR A 448 -8.35 -3.20 15.28
CA THR A 448 -9.57 -2.37 15.31
C THR A 448 -9.23 -0.90 15.13
N HIS A 449 -10.23 0.00 15.06
CA HIS A 449 -10.00 1.43 14.77
C HIS A 449 -9.24 1.63 13.44
N ALA A 450 -9.57 0.84 12.42
CA ALA A 450 -8.98 0.94 11.11
C ALA A 450 -9.94 1.64 10.13
N VAL A 451 -9.39 2.32 9.14
CA VAL A 451 -10.13 2.87 8.02
C VAL A 451 -10.84 1.75 7.23
N ASP A 452 -12.02 2.05 6.66
CA ASP A 452 -12.64 1.26 5.58
C ASP A 452 -11.80 1.43 4.30
N PRO A 453 -10.98 0.44 3.90
CA PRO A 453 -10.08 0.59 2.75
C PRO A 453 -10.86 0.68 1.44
N MET A 454 -12.11 0.22 1.43
CA MET A 454 -12.91 0.18 0.21
C MET A 454 -13.58 1.51 -0.13
N GLY A 455 -13.51 2.48 0.77
CA GLY A 455 -14.19 3.75 0.56
C GLY A 455 -15.71 3.62 0.47
N THR A 456 -16.27 2.44 0.80
CA THR A 456 -17.71 2.14 0.69
C THR A 456 -18.53 3.19 1.44
N TYR A 457 -17.97 3.71 2.53
CA TYR A 457 -18.56 4.80 3.31
C TYR A 457 -17.63 6.03 3.47
N GLY A 458 -16.73 6.25 2.49
CA GLY A 458 -15.93 7.47 2.37
C GLY A 458 -14.57 7.44 3.08
N TRP A 459 -13.91 6.28 3.15
CA TRP A 459 -12.58 6.07 3.75
C TRP A 459 -12.47 6.65 5.17
N VAL A 460 -13.42 6.28 6.03
CA VAL A 460 -13.47 6.73 7.42
C VAL A 460 -13.28 5.57 8.39
N VAL A 461 -12.88 5.91 9.62
CA VAL A 461 -12.73 4.94 10.72
C VAL A 461 -14.06 4.80 11.45
N TYR A 462 -14.50 3.55 11.64
CA TYR A 462 -15.67 3.19 12.43
C TYR A 462 -15.22 2.48 13.72
N PRO A 463 -14.82 3.22 14.76
CA PRO A 463 -14.18 2.64 15.95
C PRO A 463 -15.09 1.70 16.74
N ASP A 464 -16.40 1.93 16.65
CA ASP A 464 -17.42 1.18 17.40
C ASP A 464 -18.07 0.05 16.58
N ASP A 465 -17.67 -0.15 15.31
CA ASP A 465 -18.19 -1.26 14.49
C ASP A 465 -17.29 -2.50 14.60
N PRO A 466 -17.73 -3.55 15.33
CA PRO A 466 -16.92 -4.75 15.50
C PRO A 466 -16.78 -5.59 14.22
N ASN A 467 -17.56 -5.30 13.17
CA ASN A 467 -17.50 -6.02 11.89
C ASN A 467 -16.63 -5.30 10.86
N MET A 468 -16.18 -4.08 11.16
CA MET A 468 -15.26 -3.34 10.29
C MET A 468 -13.87 -3.92 10.46
N HIS A 469 -13.40 -4.62 9.44
CA HIS A 469 -12.06 -5.19 9.39
C HIS A 469 -11.35 -4.73 8.12
N SER A 470 -10.09 -4.32 8.27
CA SER A 470 -9.27 -3.82 7.18
C SER A 470 -8.13 -4.81 6.91
N PRO A 471 -8.05 -5.39 5.69
CA PRO A 471 -6.91 -6.22 5.30
C PRO A 471 -5.59 -5.46 5.42
N GLU A 472 -5.60 -4.18 5.09
CA GLU A 472 -4.47 -3.25 5.20
C GLU A 472 -3.99 -3.12 6.65
N ALA A 473 -4.89 -2.81 7.59
CA ALA A 473 -4.52 -2.65 9.00
C ALA A 473 -3.86 -3.92 9.58
N GLN A 474 -4.36 -5.09 9.17
CA GLN A 474 -3.78 -6.38 9.58
C GLN A 474 -2.36 -6.58 9.01
N ALA A 475 -2.18 -6.32 7.71
CA ALA A 475 -0.88 -6.41 7.06
C ALA A 475 0.12 -5.40 7.65
N PHE A 476 -0.31 -4.16 7.86
CA PHE A 476 0.54 -3.08 8.39
C PHE A 476 0.97 -3.31 9.83
N ALA A 477 0.12 -3.89 10.68
CA ALA A 477 0.53 -4.27 12.03
C ALA A 477 1.67 -5.30 12.02
N ALA A 478 1.66 -6.23 11.05
CA ALA A 478 2.75 -7.19 10.87
C ALA A 478 4.02 -6.56 10.28
N LYS A 479 3.90 -5.64 9.30
CA LYS A 479 5.05 -4.84 8.81
C LYS A 479 5.66 -3.99 9.92
N MET A 480 4.82 -3.34 10.73
CA MET A 480 5.23 -2.55 11.90
C MET A 480 6.01 -3.40 12.90
N TRP A 481 5.55 -4.62 13.18
CA TRP A 481 6.29 -5.57 14.01
C TRP A 481 7.66 -5.91 13.43
N LYS A 482 7.73 -6.27 12.14
CA LYS A 482 8.99 -6.69 11.51
C LYS A 482 9.98 -5.52 11.45
N ALA A 483 9.54 -4.34 11.03
CA ALA A 483 10.37 -3.15 10.99
C ALA A 483 10.93 -2.80 12.37
N ARG A 484 10.12 -2.87 13.44
CA ARG A 484 10.60 -2.66 14.81
C ARG A 484 11.59 -3.73 15.26
N THR A 485 11.30 -5.00 14.94
CA THR A 485 12.17 -6.15 15.25
C THR A 485 13.58 -5.93 14.70
N GLU A 486 13.66 -5.42 13.47
CA GLU A 486 14.91 -5.11 12.76
C GLU A 486 15.61 -3.83 13.27
N ALA A 487 14.85 -2.80 13.61
CA ALA A 487 15.38 -1.57 14.17
C ALA A 487 15.95 -1.76 15.59
N GLY A 488 15.45 -2.74 16.34
CA GLY A 488 15.95 -3.07 17.68
C GLY A 488 15.59 -2.06 18.78
N VAL A 489 14.58 -1.22 18.53
CA VAL A 489 14.11 -0.14 19.42
C VAL A 489 12.88 -0.54 20.25
#